data_AF-A0A841VTJ7-F1
#
_entry.id   AF-A0A841VTJ7-F1
#
_cell.length_a   1.000
_cell.length_b   1.000
_cell.length_c   1.000
_cell.angle_alpha   90.00
_cell.angle_beta   90.00
_cell.angle_gamma   90.00
#
_symmetry.space_group_name_H-M   'P 1'
#
loop_
_entity.id
_entity.type
_entity.pdbx_description
1 polymer ?
#
loop_
_entity_poly.entity_id
_entity_poly.type
_entity_poly.pdbx_seq_one_letter_code
_entity_poly.pdbx_strand_id
1 'polypeptide(L)'
;MIVEWFTLWIGQKAVGFLVKTIISEEFLEDLVKDYAKDFFKHIFNNAVTAPFKQEPLQKAVVMALTEFLQAMQQQLKVRCKLSEAEIKNYAEDINKFIRDKSVKEIIGQAFDIKCDSLDFKTLADSWKRLQIQPLPPKFNWQTITEQYLIQVQDILSDSEELRYILELQKLSSIDKTLKENAKVCR
;
A
#
# COMPACT_ATOMS: atom_id res chain seq x y z
N MET A 1 -17.64 5.04 10.88
CA MET A 1 -17.22 5.21 9.46
C MET A 1 -15.70 5.05 9.33
N ILE A 2 -15.16 4.79 8.13
CA ILE A 2 -13.71 4.62 7.89
C ILE A 2 -12.89 5.81 8.41
N VAL A 3 -13.43 7.04 8.28
CA VAL A 3 -12.80 8.28 8.77
C VAL A 3 -12.68 8.28 10.29
N GLU A 4 -13.77 8.05 11.02
CA GLU A 4 -13.78 7.99 12.49
C GLU A 4 -12.89 6.89 13.05
N TRP A 5 -12.88 5.71 12.40
CA TRP A 5 -11.97 4.64 12.77
C TRP A 5 -10.51 5.05 12.55
N PHE A 6 -10.21 5.67 11.42
CA PHE A 6 -8.86 6.11 11.09
C PHE A 6 -8.37 7.17 12.07
N THR A 7 -9.17 8.19 12.38
CA THR A 7 -8.79 9.26 13.32
C THR A 7 -8.47 8.72 14.71
N LEU A 8 -9.26 7.76 15.21
CA LEU A 8 -8.97 7.06 16.46
C LEU A 8 -7.68 6.23 16.37
N TRP A 9 -7.50 5.47 15.29
CA TRP A 9 -6.33 4.61 15.08
C TRP A 9 -5.03 5.41 14.98
N ILE A 10 -5.00 6.49 14.19
CA ILE A 10 -3.82 7.38 14.11
C ILE A 10 -3.65 8.28 15.34
N GLY A 11 -4.70 8.47 16.15
CA GLY A 11 -4.58 9.14 17.44
C GLY A 11 -3.80 8.30 18.46
N GLN A 12 -3.88 6.97 18.33
CA GLN A 12 -3.14 6.02 19.16
C GLN A 12 -1.72 5.75 18.64
N LYS A 13 -1.51 5.80 17.31
CA LYS A 13 -0.18 5.72 16.71
C LYS A 13 0.50 7.10 16.67
N ALA A 14 1.76 7.20 17.08
CA ALA A 14 2.55 8.42 16.92
C ALA A 14 2.97 8.64 15.45
N VAL A 15 2.00 8.84 14.55
CA VAL A 15 2.21 8.92 13.11
C VAL A 15 2.89 10.24 12.71
N GLY A 16 3.70 10.18 11.65
CA GLY A 16 4.37 11.34 11.07
C GLY A 16 3.41 12.36 10.48
N PHE A 17 3.86 13.61 10.32
CA PHE A 17 3.03 14.67 9.76
C PHE A 17 2.66 14.42 8.29
N LEU A 18 3.47 13.69 7.51
CA LEU A 18 3.15 13.36 6.12
C LEU A 18 1.85 12.55 6.03
N VAL A 19 1.64 11.60 6.96
CA VAL A 19 0.38 10.85 7.06
C VAL A 19 -0.79 11.80 7.34
N LYS A 20 -0.63 12.70 8.32
CA LYS A 20 -1.68 13.65 8.71
C LYS A 20 -2.02 14.64 7.60
N THR A 21 -1.04 15.01 6.77
CA THR A 21 -1.23 15.95 5.67
C THR A 21 -1.82 15.29 4.43
N ILE A 22 -1.40 14.06 4.10
CA ILE A 22 -1.77 13.39 2.84
C ILE A 22 -3.03 12.54 3.00
N ILE A 23 -3.19 11.86 4.14
CA ILE A 23 -4.38 11.04 4.43
C ILE A 23 -5.42 11.91 5.13
N SER A 24 -6.02 12.83 4.35
CA SER A 24 -7.17 13.63 4.75
C SER A 24 -8.48 12.82 4.70
N GLU A 25 -9.55 13.36 5.26
CA GLU A 25 -10.88 12.74 5.19
C GLU A 25 -11.33 12.51 3.74
N GLU A 26 -11.15 13.51 2.87
CA GLU A 26 -11.44 13.42 1.43
C GLU A 26 -10.63 12.31 0.76
N PHE A 27 -9.33 12.19 1.11
CA PHE A 27 -8.50 11.12 0.57
C PHE A 27 -8.97 9.75 1.03
N LEU A 28 -9.40 9.59 2.28
CA LEU A 28 -9.93 8.31 2.78
C LEU A 28 -11.17 7.88 2.01
N GLU A 29 -12.06 8.81 1.68
CA GLU A 29 -13.26 8.51 0.89
C GLU A 29 -12.92 8.10 -0.55
N ASP A 30 -12.01 8.82 -1.20
CA ASP A 30 -11.50 8.47 -2.53
C ASP A 30 -10.79 7.10 -2.52
N LEU A 31 -9.99 6.85 -1.48
CA LEU A 31 -9.23 5.61 -1.29
C LEU A 31 -10.15 4.39 -1.21
N VAL A 32 -11.21 4.53 -0.42
CA VAL A 32 -12.21 3.50 -0.14
C VAL A 32 -12.98 3.11 -1.40
N LYS A 33 -13.23 4.08 -2.30
CA LYS A 33 -14.03 3.89 -3.52
C LYS A 33 -13.19 3.38 -4.70
N ASP A 34 -12.07 4.03 -5.00
CA ASP A 34 -11.30 3.76 -6.22
C ASP A 34 -10.05 2.92 -5.95
N TYR A 35 -9.31 3.25 -4.90
CA TYR A 35 -8.00 2.66 -4.65
C TYR A 35 -8.12 1.19 -4.20
N ALA A 36 -9.03 0.89 -3.26
CA ALA A 36 -9.32 -0.47 -2.83
C ALA A 36 -9.84 -1.33 -3.99
N LYS A 37 -10.72 -0.76 -4.84
CA LYS A 37 -11.28 -1.48 -5.99
C LYS A 37 -10.19 -1.92 -6.97
N ASP A 38 -9.27 -1.03 -7.32
CA ASP A 38 -8.17 -1.35 -8.24
C ASP A 38 -7.17 -2.35 -7.63
N PHE A 39 -6.84 -2.20 -6.34
CA PHE A 39 -5.95 -3.11 -5.61
C PHE A 39 -6.51 -4.54 -5.61
N PHE A 40 -7.78 -4.71 -5.23
CA PHE A 40 -8.36 -6.03 -5.04
C PHE A 40 -8.85 -6.70 -6.32
N LYS A 41 -9.08 -5.93 -7.40
CA LYS A 41 -9.47 -6.49 -8.69
C LYS A 41 -8.42 -7.47 -9.24
N HIS A 42 -7.14 -7.14 -9.10
CA HIS A 42 -6.05 -7.98 -9.60
C HIS A 42 -5.77 -9.20 -8.71
N ILE A 43 -6.03 -9.06 -7.41
CA ILE A 43 -5.64 -10.07 -6.42
C ILE A 43 -6.73 -11.15 -6.26
N PHE A 44 -8.01 -10.78 -6.37
CA PHE A 44 -9.11 -11.69 -6.04
C PHE A 44 -9.92 -12.24 -7.21
N ASN A 45 -9.59 -11.92 -8.48
CA ASN A 45 -10.26 -12.46 -9.68
C ASN A 45 -11.78 -12.74 -9.50
N ASN A 46 -12.55 -11.68 -9.18
CA ASN A 46 -14.02 -11.69 -8.95
C ASN A 46 -14.53 -12.28 -7.61
N ALA A 47 -13.66 -12.72 -6.69
CA ALA A 47 -14.08 -13.24 -5.38
C ALA A 47 -14.48 -12.15 -4.36
N VAL A 48 -14.25 -10.86 -4.66
CA VAL A 48 -14.59 -9.70 -3.80
C VAL A 48 -15.96 -9.10 -4.17
N THR A 49 -16.88 -9.92 -4.68
CA THR A 49 -18.28 -9.51 -4.92
C THR A 49 -19.16 -9.56 -3.67
N ALA A 50 -18.65 -10.07 -2.54
CA ALA A 50 -19.38 -10.07 -1.28
C ALA A 50 -19.28 -8.69 -0.57
N PRO A 51 -20.41 -8.00 -0.31
CA PRO A 51 -20.43 -6.70 0.40
C PRO A 51 -19.77 -6.73 1.79
N PHE A 52 -19.71 -7.92 2.40
CA PHE A 52 -19.30 -8.14 3.78
C PHE A 52 -17.78 -8.07 4.04
N LYS A 53 -16.93 -7.86 3.01
CA LYS A 53 -15.46 -7.91 3.14
C LYS A 53 -14.74 -6.63 2.73
N GLN A 54 -15.46 -5.59 2.33
CA GLN A 54 -14.83 -4.36 1.83
C GLN A 54 -14.20 -3.52 2.94
N GLU A 55 -14.83 -3.43 4.12
CA GLU A 55 -14.32 -2.57 5.19
C GLU A 55 -12.97 -3.06 5.77
N PRO A 56 -12.75 -4.35 6.11
CA PRO A 56 -11.43 -4.81 6.56
C PRO A 56 -10.34 -4.57 5.51
N LEU A 57 -10.67 -4.79 4.25
CA LEU A 57 -9.78 -4.56 3.12
C LEU A 57 -9.44 -3.08 2.94
N GLN A 58 -10.42 -2.19 3.02
CA GLN A 58 -10.22 -0.74 2.97
C GLN A 58 -9.34 -0.27 4.13
N LYS A 59 -9.60 -0.76 5.35
CA LYS A 59 -8.75 -0.50 6.52
C LYS A 59 -7.31 -0.94 6.27
N ALA A 60 -7.11 -2.13 5.72
CA ALA A 60 -5.77 -2.64 5.40
C ALA A 60 -5.04 -1.76 4.38
N VAL A 61 -5.72 -1.25 3.34
CA VAL A 61 -5.15 -0.30 2.37
C VAL A 61 -4.75 1.01 3.05
N VAL A 62 -5.62 1.58 3.90
CA VAL A 62 -5.33 2.80 4.67
C VAL A 62 -4.11 2.61 5.58
N MET A 63 -4.04 1.47 6.28
CA MET A 63 -2.92 1.13 7.15
C MET A 63 -1.63 0.99 6.36
N ALA A 64 -1.67 0.27 5.23
CA ALA A 64 -0.52 0.09 4.37
C ALA A 64 0.02 1.42 3.83
N LEU A 65 -0.86 2.30 3.33
CA LEU A 65 -0.43 3.63 2.89
C LEU A 65 0.13 4.48 4.01
N THR A 66 -0.44 4.36 5.21
CA THR A 66 0.11 5.00 6.41
C THR A 66 1.54 4.55 6.68
N GLU A 67 1.81 3.25 6.63
CA GLU A 67 3.14 2.67 6.81
C GLU A 67 4.12 3.11 5.71
N PHE A 68 3.68 3.12 4.45
CA PHE A 68 4.48 3.62 3.33
C PHE A 68 4.90 5.09 3.51
N LEU A 69 3.95 5.96 3.86
CA LEU A 69 4.21 7.38 4.10
C LEU A 69 5.12 7.59 5.32
N GLN A 70 4.98 6.76 6.36
CA GLN A 70 5.88 6.80 7.50
C GLN A 70 7.30 6.37 7.14
N ALA A 71 7.47 5.30 6.37
CA ALA A 71 8.77 4.85 5.90
C ALA A 71 9.46 5.94 5.06
N MET A 72 8.72 6.59 4.16
CA MET A 72 9.18 7.76 3.39
C MET A 72 9.65 8.88 4.32
N GLN A 73 8.81 9.29 5.29
CA GLN A 73 9.14 10.35 6.24
C GLN A 73 10.39 10.01 7.07
N GLN A 74 10.47 8.78 7.58
CA GLN A 74 11.59 8.31 8.39
C GLN A 74 12.89 8.29 7.58
N GLN A 75 12.87 7.84 6.33
CA GLN A 75 14.05 7.92 5.48
C GLN A 75 14.49 9.36 5.22
N LEU A 76 13.55 10.25 4.89
CA LEU A 76 13.87 11.67 4.67
C LEU A 76 14.44 12.32 5.93
N LYS A 77 13.89 12.03 7.11
CA LYS A 77 14.34 12.58 8.39
C LYS A 77 15.67 11.99 8.87
N VAL A 78 15.77 10.65 8.93
CA VAL A 78 16.90 9.96 9.58
C VAL A 78 18.05 9.78 8.60
N ARG A 79 17.78 9.25 7.42
CA ARG A 79 18.81 8.89 6.44
C ARG A 79 19.28 10.11 5.63
N CYS A 80 18.34 10.94 5.21
CA CYS A 80 18.65 12.17 4.47
C CYS A 80 18.92 13.38 5.37
N LYS A 81 18.66 13.26 6.69
CA LYS A 81 18.88 14.32 7.70
C LYS A 81 18.12 15.63 7.40
N LEU A 82 16.97 15.53 6.74
CA LEU A 82 16.12 16.68 6.46
C LEU A 82 15.35 17.10 7.72
N SER A 83 15.17 18.40 7.88
CA SER A 83 14.28 18.98 8.88
C SER A 83 12.81 18.73 8.53
N GLU A 84 11.91 18.84 9.50
CA GLU A 84 10.48 18.66 9.25
C GLU A 84 9.92 19.69 8.27
N ALA A 85 10.46 20.92 8.26
CA ALA A 85 10.08 21.95 7.29
C ALA A 85 10.45 21.56 5.85
N GLU A 86 11.64 21.00 5.64
CA GLU A 86 12.06 20.52 4.32
C GLU A 86 11.23 19.33 3.86
N ILE A 87 10.89 18.40 4.78
CA ILE A 87 10.07 17.23 4.45
C ILE A 87 8.63 17.66 4.11
N LYS A 88 8.11 18.72 4.73
CA LYS A 88 6.77 19.28 4.39
C LYS A 88 6.67 19.73 2.95
N ASN A 89 7.76 20.22 2.35
CA ASN A 89 7.78 20.63 0.95
C ASN A 89 7.54 19.45 -0.01
N TYR A 90 7.82 18.22 0.42
CA TYR A 90 7.55 17.01 -0.37
C TYR A 90 6.10 16.52 -0.26
N ALA A 91 5.25 17.09 0.60
CA ALA A 91 3.93 16.51 0.87
C ALA A 91 3.03 16.46 -0.39
N GLU A 92 3.00 17.53 -1.17
CA GLU A 92 2.24 17.59 -2.43
C GLU A 92 2.78 16.60 -3.47
N ASP A 93 4.10 16.53 -3.60
CA ASP A 93 4.77 15.63 -4.54
C ASP A 93 4.57 14.15 -4.18
N ILE A 94 4.64 13.82 -2.89
CA ILE A 94 4.35 12.46 -2.40
C ILE A 94 2.87 12.13 -2.64
N ASN A 95 1.95 13.06 -2.40
CA ASN A 95 0.52 12.85 -2.69
C ASN A 95 0.28 12.58 -4.18
N LYS A 96 0.92 13.35 -5.07
CA LYS A 96 0.89 13.11 -6.52
C LYS A 96 1.46 11.74 -6.88
N PHE A 97 2.57 11.36 -6.25
CA PHE A 97 3.25 10.09 -6.47
C PHE A 97 2.38 8.87 -6.10
N ILE A 98 1.78 8.84 -4.90
CA ILE A 98 0.96 7.70 -4.47
C ILE A 98 -0.35 7.55 -5.28
N ARG A 99 -0.74 8.60 -6.01
CA ARG A 99 -1.90 8.60 -6.92
C ARG A 99 -1.56 8.15 -8.34
N ASP A 100 -0.27 8.06 -8.70
CA ASP A 100 0.16 7.55 -10.00
C ASP A 100 -0.21 6.07 -10.16
N LYS A 101 -0.70 5.70 -11.34
CA LYS A 101 -1.22 4.36 -11.60
C LYS A 101 -0.16 3.27 -11.41
N SER A 102 1.06 3.46 -11.91
CA SER A 102 2.13 2.47 -11.77
C SER A 102 2.55 2.31 -10.31
N VAL A 103 2.55 3.41 -9.56
CA VAL A 103 2.85 3.39 -8.12
C VAL A 103 1.77 2.62 -7.35
N LYS A 104 0.49 2.88 -7.64
CA LYS A 104 -0.63 2.13 -7.07
C LYS A 104 -0.49 0.63 -7.32
N GLU A 105 -0.20 0.23 -8.55
CA GLU A 105 -0.04 -1.18 -8.91
C GLU A 105 1.09 -1.84 -8.10
N ILE A 106 2.23 -1.19 -7.93
CA ILE A 106 3.36 -1.74 -7.15
C ILE A 106 3.02 -1.80 -5.65
N ILE A 107 2.48 -0.72 -5.09
CA ILE A 107 2.07 -0.71 -3.68
C ILE A 107 1.02 -1.81 -3.43
N GLY A 108 0.13 -2.06 -4.40
CA GLY A 108 -0.87 -3.12 -4.32
C GLY A 108 -0.34 -4.53 -4.41
N GLN A 109 0.79 -4.77 -5.07
CA GLN A 109 1.40 -6.09 -5.11
C GLN A 109 1.78 -6.62 -3.72
N ALA A 110 2.03 -5.74 -2.74
CA ALA A 110 2.33 -6.16 -1.37
C ALA A 110 1.18 -6.93 -0.70
N PHE A 111 -0.04 -6.84 -1.23
CA PHE A 111 -1.22 -7.58 -0.77
C PHE A 111 -1.39 -8.96 -1.40
N ASP A 112 -0.56 -9.31 -2.38
CA ASP A 112 -0.51 -10.67 -2.93
C ASP A 112 0.38 -11.54 -2.03
N ILE A 113 -0.18 -12.66 -1.56
CA ILE A 113 0.54 -13.61 -0.70
C ILE A 113 1.75 -14.28 -1.39
N LYS A 114 1.84 -14.19 -2.72
CA LYS A 114 2.99 -14.68 -3.50
C LYS A 114 4.03 -13.59 -3.77
N CYS A 115 3.82 -12.37 -3.28
CA CYS A 115 4.76 -11.28 -3.46
C CYS A 115 5.94 -11.41 -2.49
N ASP A 116 7.10 -11.78 -3.03
CA ASP A 116 8.36 -11.86 -2.27
C ASP A 116 9.18 -10.56 -2.34
N SER A 117 8.90 -9.69 -3.32
CA SER A 117 9.60 -8.42 -3.50
C SER A 117 8.79 -7.44 -4.35
N LEU A 118 8.99 -6.14 -4.12
CA LEU A 118 8.37 -5.07 -4.91
C LEU A 118 9.40 -4.42 -5.84
N ASP A 119 8.96 -4.02 -7.03
CA ASP A 119 9.82 -3.36 -8.01
C ASP A 119 10.13 -1.90 -7.63
N PHE A 120 11.17 -1.75 -6.82
CA PHE A 120 11.66 -0.44 -6.38
C PHE A 120 12.18 0.42 -7.54
N LYS A 121 12.60 -0.18 -8.67
CA LYS A 121 13.09 0.58 -9.82
C LYS A 121 11.95 1.31 -10.50
N THR A 122 10.82 0.64 -10.68
CA THR A 122 9.64 1.28 -11.25
C THR A 122 9.07 2.38 -10.34
N LEU A 123 9.20 2.27 -9.01
CA LEU A 123 8.90 3.39 -8.10
C LEU A 123 9.86 4.57 -8.31
N ALA A 124 11.17 4.31 -8.38
CA ALA A 124 12.17 5.35 -8.62
C ALA A 124 11.98 6.04 -9.98
N ASP A 125 11.67 5.29 -11.02
CA ASP A 125 11.44 5.81 -12.36
C ASP A 125 10.12 6.55 -12.46
N SER A 126 9.09 6.11 -11.75
CA SER A 126 7.82 6.85 -11.63
C SER A 126 8.03 8.20 -10.94
N TRP A 127 8.86 8.25 -9.89
CA TRP A 127 9.21 9.51 -9.23
C TRP A 127 9.88 10.49 -10.20
N LYS A 128 10.85 10.01 -11.00
CA LYS A 128 11.51 10.83 -12.03
C LYS A 128 10.55 11.26 -13.14
N ARG A 129 9.69 10.35 -13.61
CA ARG A 129 8.72 10.59 -14.70
C ARG A 129 7.74 11.69 -14.33
N LEU A 130 7.31 11.76 -13.07
CA LEU A 130 6.37 12.77 -12.60
C LEU A 130 6.96 14.18 -12.51
N GLN A 131 8.28 14.32 -12.74
CA GLN A 131 9.03 15.59 -12.70
C GLN A 131 8.77 16.40 -11.43
N ILE A 132 8.60 15.70 -10.31
CA ILE A 132 8.43 16.24 -8.96
C ILE A 132 9.78 16.53 -8.30
N GLN A 133 9.77 17.16 -7.12
CA GLN A 133 10.99 17.55 -6.41
C GLN A 133 11.96 16.36 -6.31
N PRO A 134 13.24 16.55 -6.67
CA PRO A 134 14.22 15.48 -6.62
C PRO A 134 14.40 15.00 -5.17
N LEU A 135 14.47 13.68 -5.02
CA LEU A 135 14.79 13.08 -3.73
C LEU A 135 16.27 13.29 -3.40
N PRO A 136 16.62 13.42 -2.10
CA PRO A 136 18.01 13.55 -1.70
C PRO A 136 18.84 12.34 -2.14
N PRO A 137 20.14 12.50 -2.46
CA PRO A 137 20.99 11.41 -2.96
C PRO A 137 21.08 10.18 -2.06
N LYS A 138 20.83 10.34 -0.76
CA LYS A 138 20.86 9.25 0.22
C LYS A 138 19.56 8.46 0.32
N PHE A 139 18.48 8.91 -0.32
CA PHE A 139 17.19 8.23 -0.30
C PHE A 139 17.29 6.85 -0.98
N ASN A 140 16.64 5.82 -0.40
CA ASN A 140 16.73 4.46 -0.93
C ASN A 140 15.37 3.79 -1.07
N TRP A 141 14.91 3.70 -2.31
CA TRP A 141 13.69 3.01 -2.70
C TRP A 141 13.66 1.53 -2.30
N GLN A 142 14.79 0.83 -2.43
CA GLN A 142 14.85 -0.60 -2.10
C GLN A 142 14.52 -0.86 -0.62
N THR A 143 15.11 -0.06 0.27
CA THR A 143 14.83 -0.18 1.71
C THR A 143 13.38 0.18 2.05
N ILE A 144 12.77 1.15 1.35
CA ILE A 144 11.33 1.45 1.52
C ILE A 144 10.49 0.24 1.12
N THR A 145 10.75 -0.34 -0.05
CA THR A 145 9.95 -1.45 -0.56
C THR A 145 10.05 -2.71 0.30
N GLU A 146 11.24 -3.02 0.80
CA GLU A 146 11.46 -4.17 1.69
C GLU A 146 10.72 -3.98 3.01
N GLN A 147 10.87 -2.81 3.64
CA GLN A 147 10.18 -2.49 4.89
C GLN A 147 8.65 -2.48 4.69
N TYR A 148 8.17 -1.84 3.63
CA TYR A 148 6.75 -1.75 3.32
C TYR A 148 6.11 -3.12 3.11
N LEU A 149 6.77 -4.03 2.38
CA LEU A 149 6.26 -5.38 2.15
C LEU A 149 6.06 -6.15 3.47
N ILE A 150 7.04 -6.09 4.38
CA ILE A 150 6.95 -6.71 5.71
C ILE A 150 5.77 -6.14 6.49
N GLN A 151 5.65 -4.81 6.52
CA GLN A 151 4.56 -4.13 7.24
C GLN A 151 3.18 -4.50 6.70
N VAL A 152 3.03 -4.66 5.38
CA VAL A 152 1.77 -5.10 4.78
C VAL A 152 1.46 -6.55 5.14
N GLN A 153 2.46 -7.44 5.13
CA GLN A 153 2.28 -8.83 5.54
C GLN A 153 1.86 -8.95 7.01
N ASP A 154 2.42 -8.11 7.88
CA ASP A 154 2.02 -8.01 9.28
C ASP A 154 0.57 -7.53 9.41
N ILE A 155 0.17 -6.46 8.71
CA ILE A 155 -1.21 -5.95 8.67
C ILE A 155 -2.19 -7.06 8.27
N LEU A 156 -1.85 -7.84 7.25
CA LEU A 156 -2.71 -8.90 6.76
C LEU A 156 -2.81 -10.10 7.71
N SER A 157 -1.80 -10.28 8.56
CA SER A 157 -1.76 -11.34 9.58
C SER A 157 -2.45 -10.94 10.89
N ASP A 158 -2.66 -9.64 11.12
CA ASP A 158 -3.14 -9.08 12.39
C ASP A 158 -4.65 -9.33 12.65
N SER A 159 -5.46 -9.43 11.59
CA SER A 159 -6.91 -9.66 11.69
C SER A 159 -7.31 -11.06 11.20
N GLU A 160 -8.25 -11.70 11.89
CA GLU A 160 -8.80 -12.99 11.47
C GLU A 160 -9.54 -12.87 10.12
N GLU A 161 -10.22 -11.75 9.90
CA GLU A 161 -10.91 -11.46 8.64
C GLU A 161 -9.93 -11.28 7.47
N LEU A 162 -8.80 -10.59 7.68
CA LEU A 162 -7.75 -10.43 6.66
C LEU A 162 -7.02 -11.76 6.40
N ARG A 163 -6.75 -12.54 7.45
CA ARG A 163 -6.19 -13.90 7.30
C ARG A 163 -7.13 -14.81 6.52
N TYR A 164 -8.43 -14.79 6.79
CA TYR A 164 -9.41 -15.57 6.04
C TYR A 164 -9.44 -15.15 4.56
N ILE A 165 -9.31 -13.85 4.29
CA ILE A 165 -9.18 -13.32 2.94
C ILE A 165 -7.90 -13.84 2.24
N LEU A 166 -6.76 -13.88 2.93
CA LEU A 166 -5.52 -14.48 2.42
C LEU A 166 -5.65 -15.99 2.18
N GLU A 167 -6.34 -16.72 3.04
CA GLU A 167 -6.58 -18.15 2.87
C GLU A 167 -7.41 -18.44 1.61
N LEU A 168 -8.40 -17.61 1.31
CA LEU A 168 -9.15 -17.70 0.07
C LEU A 168 -8.27 -17.45 -1.17
N GLN A 169 -7.31 -16.53 -1.09
CA GLN A 169 -6.31 -16.37 -2.18
C GLN A 169 -5.48 -17.64 -2.35
N LYS A 170 -4.97 -18.23 -1.26
CA LYS A 170 -4.22 -19.48 -1.32
C LYS A 170 -5.04 -20.58 -2.01
N LEU A 171 -6.28 -20.80 -1.55
CA LEU A 171 -7.17 -21.83 -2.09
C LEU A 171 -7.50 -21.62 -3.59
N SER A 172 -7.84 -20.40 -3.98
CA SER A 172 -8.12 -20.08 -5.40
C SER A 172 -6.90 -20.27 -6.30
N SER A 173 -5.70 -19.96 -5.79
CA SER A 173 -4.45 -20.17 -6.53
C SER A 173 -4.10 -21.65 -6.70
N ILE A 174 -4.45 -22.50 -5.73
CA ILE A 174 -4.31 -23.95 -5.80
C ILE A 174 -5.26 -24.52 -6.87
N ASP A 175 -6.53 -24.12 -6.86
CA ASP A 175 -7.53 -24.56 -7.83
C ASP A 175 -7.14 -24.19 -9.28
N LYS A 176 -6.60 -22.98 -9.49
CA LYS A 176 -6.08 -22.55 -10.80
C LYS A 176 -4.91 -23.42 -11.27
N THR A 177 -3.95 -23.68 -10.39
CA THR A 177 -2.77 -24.51 -10.70
C THR A 177 -3.17 -25.95 -11.04
N LEU A 178 -4.15 -26.53 -10.30
CA LEU A 178 -4.70 -27.86 -10.60
C LEU A 178 -5.40 -27.91 -11.97
N LYS A 179 -6.18 -26.88 -12.31
CA LYS A 179 -6.87 -26.78 -13.62
C LYS A 179 -5.91 -26.59 -14.78
N GLU A 180 -4.82 -25.86 -14.60
CA GLU A 180 -3.78 -25.67 -15.63
C GLU A 180 -3.01 -26.97 -15.85
N ASN A 181 -2.61 -27.68 -14.79
CA ASN A 181 -1.94 -28.97 -14.89
C ASN A 181 -2.84 -30.04 -15.54
N ALA A 182 -4.15 -30.04 -15.24
CA ALA A 182 -5.11 -30.96 -15.87
C ALA A 182 -5.31 -30.70 -17.37
N LYS A 183 -5.02 -29.49 -17.87
CA LYS A 183 -5.07 -29.14 -19.30
C LYS A 183 -3.78 -29.52 -20.05
N VAL A 184 -2.64 -29.59 -19.37
CA VAL A 184 -1.34 -29.97 -19.97
C VAL A 184 -1.23 -31.50 -20.17
N CYS A 185 -1.95 -32.29 -19.38
CA CYS A 185 -1.99 -33.76 -19.51
C CYS A 185 -3.05 -34.29 -20.51
N ARG A 186 -3.54 -33.46 -21.44
CA ARG A 186 -4.58 -33.81 -22.42
C ARG A 186 -4.12 -33.51 -23.83
#